data_AF-A0A2K4ZPA8-F1
#
_entry.id   AF-A0A2K4ZPA8-F1
#
_cell.length_a   1.000
_cell.length_b   1.000
_cell.length_c   1.000
_cell.angle_alpha   90.00
_cell.angle_beta   90.00
_cell.angle_gamma   90.00
#
_symmetry.space_group_name_H-M   'P 1'
#
loop_
_entity.id
_entity.type
_entity.pdbx_description
1 polymer ?
#
loop_
_entity_poly.entity_id
_entity_poly.type
_entity_poly.pdbx_seq_one_letter_code
_entity_poly.pdbx_strand_id
1 'polypeptide(L)'
;MSNTTETKKVTMKELAQAFEGKYVNVSSVDHYGIAIEMTRGTIEYEDNLKPELWFVSRDSENNVTGSVTIDEDIIECIEESDDTYTISFSVSTADIDISEYKSLEQLQTEHGKRQ
;
A
#
# COMPACT_ATOMS: atom_id res chain seq x y z
N MET A 1 6.87 -27.51 -9.29
CA MET A 1 5.63 -26.84 -9.70
C MET A 1 5.99 -25.39 -9.90
N SER A 2 5.81 -24.85 -11.11
CA SER A 2 5.97 -23.42 -11.36
C SER A 2 4.82 -22.71 -10.65
N ASN A 3 5.10 -22.13 -9.48
CA ASN A 3 4.22 -21.12 -8.89
C ASN A 3 4.31 -19.91 -9.81
N THR A 4 3.47 -19.87 -10.83
CA THR A 4 3.25 -18.64 -11.56
C THR A 4 2.46 -17.76 -10.60
N THR A 5 3.12 -16.81 -9.93
CA THR A 5 2.44 -15.81 -9.13
C THR A 5 1.45 -15.11 -10.05
N GLU A 6 0.15 -15.22 -9.74
CA GLU A 6 -0.90 -14.58 -10.53
C GLU A 6 -0.92 -13.09 -10.18
N THR A 7 -0.44 -12.26 -11.09
CA THR A 7 -0.57 -10.80 -10.98
C THR A 7 -1.96 -10.37 -11.45
N LYS A 8 -2.68 -9.64 -10.60
CA LYS A 8 -4.02 -9.12 -10.91
C LYS A 8 -4.02 -7.59 -10.90
N LYS A 9 -4.52 -6.98 -11.98
CA LYS A 9 -4.77 -5.52 -11.99
C LYS A 9 -5.99 -5.17 -11.16
N VAL A 10 -5.88 -4.15 -10.33
CA VAL A 10 -6.95 -3.65 -9.44
C VAL A 10 -7.11 -2.14 -9.55
N THR A 11 -8.23 -1.63 -9.05
CA THR A 11 -8.55 -0.20 -8.95
C THR A 11 -8.10 0.39 -7.61
N MET A 12 -8.01 1.72 -7.50
CA MET A 12 -7.74 2.42 -6.23
C MET A 12 -8.75 2.05 -5.14
N LYS A 13 -10.02 1.89 -5.54
CA LYS A 13 -11.10 1.48 -4.65
C LYS A 13 -10.91 0.06 -4.13
N GLU A 14 -10.56 -0.88 -5.00
CA GLU A 14 -10.28 -2.27 -4.59
C GLU A 14 -9.06 -2.34 -3.65
N LEU A 15 -8.00 -1.57 -3.94
CA LEU A 15 -6.84 -1.44 -3.05
C LEU A 15 -7.25 -0.93 -1.67
N ALA A 16 -7.98 0.19 -1.59
CA ALA A 16 -8.42 0.75 -0.31
C ALA A 16 -9.34 -0.22 0.46
N GLN A 17 -10.24 -0.92 -0.24
CA GLN A 17 -11.10 -1.94 0.35
C GLN A 17 -10.32 -3.15 0.90
N ALA A 18 -9.23 -3.56 0.24
CA ALA A 18 -8.39 -4.67 0.70
C ALA A 18 -7.75 -4.39 2.08
N PHE A 19 -7.55 -3.10 2.40
CA PHE A 19 -6.92 -2.63 3.63
C PHE A 19 -7.88 -1.93 4.60
N GLU A 20 -9.19 -2.01 4.37
CA GLU A 20 -10.17 -1.40 5.27
C GLU A 20 -10.05 -1.97 6.70
N GLY A 21 -9.84 -1.09 7.68
CA GLY A 21 -9.63 -1.46 9.08
C GLY A 21 -8.26 -2.09 9.39
N LYS A 22 -7.35 -2.15 8.43
CA LYS A 22 -5.99 -2.67 8.59
C LYS A 22 -4.96 -1.54 8.56
N TYR A 23 -3.80 -1.80 9.14
CA TYR A 23 -2.63 -0.96 8.96
C TYR A 23 -1.78 -1.50 7.81
N VAL A 24 -1.06 -0.61 7.12
CA VAL A 24 -0.19 -0.96 6.01
C VAL A 24 1.23 -0.46 6.22
N ASN A 25 2.15 -1.12 5.54
CA ASN A 25 3.45 -0.56 5.21
C ASN A 25 3.42 -0.11 3.74
N VAL A 26 3.99 1.06 3.48
CA VAL A 26 4.25 1.58 2.13
C VAL A 26 5.76 1.77 2.02
N SER A 27 6.35 1.23 0.97
CA SER A 27 7.79 1.35 0.70
C SER A 27 8.03 1.56 -0.77
N SER A 28 8.99 2.42 -1.11
CA SER A 28 9.38 2.59 -2.50
C SER A 28 10.21 1.40 -3.00
N VAL A 29 9.87 0.88 -4.19
CA VAL A 29 10.57 -0.26 -4.82
C VAL A 29 12.01 0.13 -5.20
N ASP A 30 12.18 1.38 -5.64
CA ASP A 30 13.47 2.01 -5.89
C ASP A 30 13.47 3.48 -5.44
N HIS A 31 14.44 4.29 -5.88
CA HIS A 31 14.56 5.69 -5.46
C HIS A 31 14.91 6.59 -6.67
N TYR A 32 13.95 7.38 -7.16
CA TYR A 32 14.18 8.43 -8.15
C TYR A 32 14.07 9.82 -7.52
N GLY A 33 14.97 10.13 -6.58
CA GLY A 33 15.04 11.42 -5.89
C GLY A 33 14.00 11.63 -4.77
N ILE A 34 12.84 10.97 -4.87
CA ILE A 34 11.81 10.90 -3.83
C ILE A 34 11.53 9.43 -3.52
N ALA A 35 11.38 9.11 -2.24
CA ALA A 35 10.87 7.83 -1.76
C ALA A 35 9.75 8.11 -0.74
N ILE A 36 8.73 7.25 -0.76
CA ILE A 36 7.58 7.30 0.14
C ILE A 36 7.67 6.08 1.04
N GLU A 37 7.97 6.34 2.30
CA GLU A 37 8.12 5.33 3.33
C GLU A 37 7.10 5.58 4.44
N MET A 38 6.25 4.59 4.71
CA MET A 38 5.26 4.65 5.76
C MET A 38 5.18 3.30 6.47
N THR A 39 5.33 3.33 7.80
CA THR A 39 5.07 2.17 8.65
C THR A 39 3.78 2.40 9.41
N ARG A 40 2.92 1.37 9.45
CA ARG A 40 1.65 1.41 10.19
C ARG A 40 0.74 2.59 9.77
N GLY A 41 0.59 2.79 8.47
CA GLY A 41 -0.34 3.75 7.88
C GLY A 41 -1.73 3.17 7.65
N THR A 42 -2.68 4.00 7.21
CA THR A 42 -3.98 3.58 6.66
C THR A 42 -4.11 4.05 5.22
N ILE A 43 -4.91 3.33 4.42
CA ILE A 43 -5.26 3.73 3.06
C ILE A 43 -6.71 4.19 3.04
N GLU A 44 -6.94 5.37 2.49
CA GLU A 44 -8.27 5.96 2.34
C GLU A 44 -8.51 6.30 0.87
N TYR A 45 -9.77 6.18 0.44
CA TYR A 45 -10.19 6.46 -0.92
C TYR A 45 -11.33 7.47 -0.90
N GLU A 46 -11.17 8.55 -1.66
CA GLU A 46 -12.21 9.56 -1.87
C GLU A 46 -12.60 9.60 -3.35
N ASP A 47 -13.91 9.70 -3.62
CA ASP A 47 -14.49 9.67 -4.97
C ASP A 47 -15.30 10.95 -5.28
N ASN A 48 -14.95 12.06 -4.63
CA ASN A 48 -15.69 13.30 -4.78
C ASN A 48 -15.06 14.16 -5.88
N LEU A 49 -15.67 14.14 -7.07
CA LEU A 49 -15.23 14.81 -8.31
C LEU A 49 -14.00 14.19 -8.99
N LYS A 50 -12.98 13.83 -8.22
CA LYS A 50 -11.76 13.16 -8.73
C LYS A 50 -11.34 12.04 -7.77
N PRO A 51 -11.11 10.81 -8.26
CA PRO A 51 -10.63 9.73 -7.41
C PRO A 51 -9.24 10.03 -6.83
N GLU A 52 -9.13 9.95 -5.51
CA GLU A 52 -7.89 10.17 -4.78
C GLU A 52 -7.61 9.02 -3.81
N LEU A 53 -6.34 8.62 -3.73
CA LEU A 53 -5.84 7.64 -2.79
C LEU A 53 -4.98 8.36 -1.75
N TRP A 54 -5.27 8.13 -0.48
CA TRP A 54 -4.63 8.78 0.64
C TRP A 54 -3.88 7.76 1.48
N PHE A 55 -2.57 7.94 1.62
CA PHE A 55 -1.78 7.24 2.63
C PHE A 55 -1.70 8.11 3.86
N VAL A 56 -2.23 7.62 4.97
CA VAL A 56 -2.43 8.41 6.18
C VAL A 56 -1.64 7.81 7.33
N SER A 57 -0.73 8.60 7.89
CA SER A 57 -0.05 8.25 9.14
C SER A 57 -0.90 8.68 10.32
N ARG A 58 -0.93 7.84 11.36
CA ARG A 58 -1.75 8.06 12.56
C ARG A 58 -0.97 7.79 13.83
N ASP A 59 -1.24 8.57 14.88
CA ASP A 59 -0.68 8.34 16.21
C ASP A 59 -1.39 7.18 16.95
N SER A 60 -1.06 6.98 18.23
CA SER A 60 -1.67 5.94 19.07
C SER A 60 -3.14 6.20 19.42
N GLU A 61 -3.59 7.45 19.32
CA GLU A 61 -4.97 7.88 19.57
C GLU A 61 -5.81 7.92 18.29
N ASN A 62 -5.24 7.44 17.17
CA ASN A 62 -5.85 7.44 15.83
C ASN A 62 -5.97 8.84 15.20
N ASN A 63 -5.28 9.86 15.73
CA ASN A 63 -5.23 11.18 15.11
C ASN A 63 -4.32 11.15 13.87
N VAL A 64 -4.70 11.88 12.82
CA VAL A 64 -3.87 12.04 11.62
C VAL A 64 -2.62 12.87 11.95
N THR A 65 -1.44 12.32 11.67
CA THR A 65 -0.15 12.98 11.89
C THR A 65 0.52 13.44 10.59
N GLY A 66 0.08 12.89 9.45
CA GLY A 66 0.54 13.27 8.13
C GLY A 66 -0.17 12.45 7.05
N SER A 67 -0.15 12.94 5.82
CA SER A 67 -0.70 12.21 4.68
C SER A 67 0.06 12.49 3.39
N VAL A 68 0.00 11.53 2.49
CA VAL A 68 0.40 11.67 1.09
C VAL A 68 -0.84 11.35 0.25
N THR A 69 -1.16 12.22 -0.69
CA THR A 69 -2.29 12.05 -1.60
C THR A 69 -1.78 11.74 -3.00
N ILE A 70 -2.37 10.73 -3.62
CA ILE A 70 -2.11 10.31 -4.99
C ILE A 70 -3.39 10.47 -5.78
N ASP A 71 -3.26 11.20 -6.87
CA ASP A 71 -4.31 11.43 -7.85
C ASP A 71 -4.35 10.29 -8.87
N GLU A 72 -5.53 9.86 -9.30
CA GLU A 72 -5.68 8.79 -10.31
C GLU A 72 -4.91 9.10 -11.60
N ASP A 73 -4.82 10.37 -12.01
CA ASP A 73 -4.19 10.77 -13.27
C ASP A 73 -2.69 10.41 -13.37
N ILE A 74 -2.02 10.24 -12.22
CA ILE A 74 -0.60 9.89 -12.18
C ILE A 74 -0.35 8.39 -12.01
N ILE A 75 -1.39 7.59 -11.79
CA ILE A 75 -1.28 6.13 -11.64
C ILE A 75 -1.33 5.48 -13.02
N GLU A 76 -0.30 4.71 -13.36
CA GLU A 76 -0.30 3.89 -14.58
C GLU A 76 -1.04 2.57 -14.36
N CYS A 77 -0.77 1.89 -13.25
CA CYS A 77 -1.50 0.71 -12.83
C CYS A 77 -1.33 0.42 -11.34
N ILE A 78 -2.23 -0.42 -10.82
CA ILE A 78 -2.10 -1.06 -9.51
C ILE A 78 -2.19 -2.57 -9.72
N GLU A 79 -1.18 -3.29 -9.25
CA GLU A 79 -1.07 -4.73 -9.42
C GLU A 79 -0.98 -5.43 -8.07
N GLU A 80 -1.82 -6.44 -7.86
CA GLU A 80 -1.82 -7.31 -6.69
C GLU A 80 -1.03 -8.59 -7.02
N SER A 81 -0.07 -8.93 -6.16
CA SER A 81 0.78 -10.12 -6.26
C SER A 81 1.21 -10.57 -4.86
N ASP A 82 0.89 -11.80 -4.47
CA ASP A 82 1.30 -12.40 -3.19
C ASP A 82 1.03 -11.49 -1.96
N ASP A 83 -0.22 -11.01 -1.82
CA ASP A 83 -0.68 -10.10 -0.75
C ASP A 83 0.03 -8.73 -0.71
N THR A 84 0.80 -8.40 -1.75
CA THR A 84 1.45 -7.10 -1.94
C THR A 84 0.80 -6.39 -3.11
N TYR A 85 0.54 -5.10 -2.95
CA TYR A 85 0.03 -4.24 -4.01
C TYR A 85 1.13 -3.29 -4.45
N THR A 86 1.44 -3.26 -5.75
CA THR A 86 2.39 -2.33 -6.33
C THR A 86 1.64 -1.26 -7.12
N ILE A 87 1.90 0.01 -6.83
CA ILE A 87 1.43 1.14 -7.64
C ILE A 87 2.59 1.61 -8.52
N SER A 88 2.38 1.56 -9.82
CA SER A 88 3.28 2.16 -10.80
C SER A 88 2.71 3.48 -11.31
N PHE A 89 3.58 4.45 -11.55
CA PHE A 89 3.19 5.82 -11.87
C PHE A 89 3.58 6.22 -13.29
N SER A 90 2.73 7.03 -13.93
CA SER A 90 2.96 7.55 -15.29
C SER A 90 3.96 8.73 -15.34
N VAL A 91 4.43 9.18 -14.18
CA VAL A 91 5.43 10.24 -13.99
C VAL A 91 6.72 9.66 -13.42
N SER A 92 7.85 10.35 -13.57
CA SER A 92 9.15 9.88 -13.07
C SER A 92 9.23 9.91 -11.53
N THR A 93 8.64 8.91 -10.89
CA THR A 93 8.71 8.63 -9.46
C THR A 93 8.99 7.14 -9.26
N ALA A 94 9.45 6.77 -8.08
CA ALA A 94 9.57 5.37 -7.70
C ALA A 94 8.18 4.74 -7.58
N ASP A 95 8.06 3.50 -8.05
CA ASP A 95 6.92 2.63 -7.75
C ASP A 95 6.87 2.38 -6.24
N ILE A 96 5.69 2.08 -5.72
CA ILE A 96 5.49 1.79 -4.30
C ILE A 96 4.85 0.44 -4.09
N ASP A 97 5.40 -0.30 -3.14
CA ASP A 97 4.83 -1.55 -2.63
C ASP A 97 4.05 -1.26 -1.36
N ILE A 98 2.91 -1.93 -1.24
CA ILE A 98 1.97 -1.79 -0.14
C ILE A 98 1.64 -3.18 0.39
N SER A 99 1.84 -3.38 1.68
CA SER A 99 1.59 -4.66 2.35
C SER A 99 0.92 -4.47 3.70
N GLU A 100 0.22 -5.49 4.18
CA GLU A 100 -0.37 -5.45 5.52
C GLU A 100 0.72 -5.32 6.59
N TYR A 101 0.58 -4.32 7.47
CA TYR A 101 1.45 -4.19 8.63
C TYR A 101 1.16 -5.33 9.61
N LYS A 102 2.22 -6.06 9.97
CA LYS A 102 2.19 -7.10 11.00
C LYS A 102 3.00 -6.67 12.20
N SER A 103 2.46 -6.86 13.40
CA SER A 103 3.21 -6.68 14.64
C SER A 103 4.31 -7.73 14.76
N LEU A 104 5.31 -7.45 15.60
CA LEU A 104 6.38 -8.41 15.88
C LEU A 104 5.84 -9.76 16.38
N GLU A 105 4.80 -9.75 17.22
CA GLU A 105 4.17 -10.97 17.74
C GLU A 105 3.50 -11.80 16.64
N GLN A 106 2.83 -11.14 15.68
CA GLN A 106 2.23 -11.81 14.53
C GLN A 106 3.29 -12.46 13.65
N LEU A 107 4.39 -11.73 13.37
CA LEU A 107 5.51 -12.26 12.59
C LEU A 107 6.16 -13.46 13.26
N GLN A 108 6.40 -13.40 14.58
CA GLN A 108 6.95 -14.52 15.35
C GLN A 108 6.02 -15.74 15.32
N THR A 109 4.71 -15.53 15.40
CA THR A 109 3.71 -16.60 15.32
C THR A 109 3.71 -17.28 13.95
N GLU A 110 3.80 -16.50 12.86
CA GLU A 110 3.89 -17.05 11.51
C GLU A 110 5.18 -17.85 11.28
N HIS A 111 6.32 -17.34 11.77
CA HIS A 111 7.58 -18.06 11.71
C HIS A 111 7.55 -19.37 12.51
N GLY A 112 6.93 -19.36 13.71
CA GLY A 112 6.77 -20.57 14.52
C GLY A 112 5.84 -21.62 13.91
N LYS A 113 4.89 -21.23 13.05
CA LYS A 113 3.99 -22.14 12.32
C LYS A 113 4.60 -22.72 11.04
N ARG A 114 5.68 -22.13 10.51
CA ARG A 114 6.37 -22.59 9.30
C ARG A 114 7.50 -23.62 9.58
N GLN A 115 7.74 -23.95 10.85
CA GLN A 115 8.65 -25.02 11.29
C GLN A 115 7.89 -26.32 11.55
#